data_AF-A0A2G8RW80-F1
#
_entry.id   AF-A0A2G8RW80-F1
#
_cell.length_a   1.000
_cell.length_b   1.000
_cell.length_c   1.000
_cell.angle_alpha   90.00
_cell.angle_beta   90.00
_cell.angle_gamma   90.00
#
_symmetry.space_group_name_H-M   'P 1'
#
loop_
_entity.id
_entity.type
_entity.pdbx_description
1 polymer ?
#
loop_
_entity_poly.entity_id
_entity_poly.type
_entity_poly.pdbx_seq_one_letter_code
_entity_poly.pdbx_strand_id
1 'polypeptide(L)'
;MASNPTTPSLSDVQDILYYIFPYLDTDRSSWDDIFRVRQTLLHSALTCRSFSRPALSALWRSLPSEKPLRSLLCTLGITQDVRPKKSPLLGIDPPQVFVPADPLTHPNWGRFCEYATLVHTIHLQPFTDLWRTKEPFWHDVVQFTRDEPILPRLHSVNLTGDDSLPSLAIPLVLLSPSVREMKIWLKGNREDPDEPEQALSEACARTPHLETISIAINPWRISLSILHRNPTLRSVSVHAQIAIKDLEPLTQLVELSHLSVVLGEEGALSSMLPFPSLRRLTVRSGWDAIRDLMECVQAPHTHTLTLHVSHADPTQLIPSARACLQAAVSTFPELETLIVHSTRSMRNPIWDFPVALDTEGAFISAIEPLLSLRRLRHLTLDFRLFILHLASDDVRKMAEAWPDVEELTIEAASADGVRAGFESIVHFARGCPRLRTLRLPAMDLAAGAFAGLEYPKEPHALRDLDVAEVVFPREADLSGQMTGFIQRVFPKAAVPFAQHPIVVTDEESGDRSRLV
;
A
#
# COMPACT_ATOMS: atom_id res chain seq x y z
N MET A 1 -42.67 -46.73 4.48
CA MET A 1 -41.98 -45.63 5.18
C MET A 1 -40.61 -45.48 4.54
N ALA A 2 -40.47 -44.56 3.59
CA ALA A 2 -39.19 -44.26 2.96
C ALA A 2 -38.46 -43.25 3.85
N SER A 3 -37.26 -43.60 4.30
CA SER A 3 -36.35 -42.71 5.02
C SER A 3 -35.87 -41.61 4.07
N ASN A 4 -36.17 -40.35 4.39
CA ASN A 4 -35.58 -39.20 3.69
C ASN A 4 -34.04 -39.26 3.84
N PRO A 5 -33.28 -38.99 2.76
CA PRO A 5 -31.84 -38.80 2.88
C PRO A 5 -31.60 -37.51 3.68
N THR A 6 -30.98 -37.63 4.84
CA THR A 6 -30.47 -36.50 5.61
C THR A 6 -29.51 -35.70 4.74
N THR A 7 -29.88 -34.48 4.39
CA THR A 7 -28.97 -33.50 3.82
C THR A 7 -27.77 -33.35 4.75
N PRO A 8 -26.52 -33.50 4.27
CA PRO A 8 -25.34 -33.38 5.13
C PRO A 8 -25.33 -31.98 5.77
N SER A 9 -25.16 -31.95 7.09
CA SER A 9 -25.03 -30.70 7.83
C SER A 9 -23.65 -30.12 7.55
N LEU A 10 -23.50 -28.79 7.58
CA LEU A 10 -22.20 -28.13 7.44
C LEU A 10 -21.19 -28.61 8.50
N SER A 11 -21.68 -29.12 9.64
CA SER A 11 -20.86 -29.77 10.68
C SER A 11 -20.15 -31.04 10.21
N ASP A 12 -20.66 -31.68 9.16
CA ASP A 12 -20.20 -32.99 8.69
C ASP A 12 -19.05 -32.87 7.67
N VAL A 13 -18.75 -31.64 7.23
CA VAL A 13 -17.66 -31.32 6.29
C VAL A 13 -16.70 -30.33 6.96
N GLN A 14 -15.93 -30.83 7.93
CA GLN A 14 -15.03 -30.04 8.77
C GLN A 14 -14.02 -29.21 7.97
N ASP A 15 -13.58 -29.71 6.82
CA ASP A 15 -12.61 -29.04 5.94
C ASP A 15 -13.14 -27.69 5.43
N ILE A 16 -14.44 -27.60 5.10
CA ILE A 16 -15.05 -26.37 4.61
C ILE A 16 -15.00 -25.27 5.67
N LEU A 17 -15.14 -25.61 6.96
CA LEU A 17 -15.05 -24.63 8.04
C LEU A 17 -13.65 -24.01 8.13
N TYR A 18 -12.59 -24.78 7.83
CA TYR A 18 -11.23 -24.27 7.73
C TYR A 18 -11.00 -23.37 6.51
N TYR A 19 -11.88 -23.40 5.51
CA TYR A 19 -11.89 -22.43 4.41
C TYR A 19 -12.75 -21.20 4.71
N ILE A 20 -13.88 -21.36 5.41
CA ILE A 20 -14.82 -20.26 5.71
C ILE A 20 -14.25 -19.30 6.75
N PHE A 21 -13.81 -19.79 7.91
CA PHE A 21 -13.39 -18.92 9.01
C PHE A 21 -12.21 -18.01 8.67
N PRO A 22 -11.23 -18.40 7.83
CA PRO A 22 -10.20 -17.47 7.35
C PRO A 22 -10.70 -16.29 6.52
N TYR A 23 -11.92 -16.29 5.97
CA TYR A 23 -12.47 -15.08 5.33
C TYR A 23 -12.83 -14.00 6.35
N LEU A 24 -12.99 -14.35 7.62
CA LEU A 24 -13.09 -13.43 8.74
C LEU A 24 -11.68 -13.01 9.19
N ASP A 25 -10.87 -12.53 8.23
CA ASP A 25 -9.47 -12.17 8.45
C ASP A 25 -9.36 -10.79 9.12
N THR A 26 -8.64 -10.75 10.24
CA THR A 26 -8.37 -9.51 10.96
C THR A 26 -7.35 -8.64 10.24
N ASP A 27 -6.49 -9.21 9.39
CA ASP A 27 -5.39 -8.47 8.75
C ASP A 27 -5.88 -7.60 7.56
N ARG A 28 -7.12 -7.82 7.09
CA ARG A 28 -7.74 -7.10 5.97
C ARG A 28 -8.83 -6.11 6.39
N SER A 29 -9.11 -6.03 7.69
CA SER A 29 -10.26 -5.33 8.24
C SER A 29 -9.87 -3.97 8.81
N SER A 30 -10.76 -2.97 8.75
CA SER A 30 -10.56 -1.71 9.46
C SER A 30 -10.49 -1.95 10.98
N TRP A 31 -9.91 -1.03 11.77
CA TRP A 31 -9.79 -1.21 13.23
C TRP A 31 -11.12 -1.53 13.93
N ASP A 32 -12.22 -0.91 13.50
CA ASP A 32 -13.57 -1.18 14.03
C ASP A 32 -14.10 -2.56 13.61
N ASP A 33 -13.75 -3.01 12.40
CA ASP A 33 -14.11 -4.33 11.89
C ASP A 33 -13.32 -5.44 12.60
N ILE A 34 -12.05 -5.20 12.97
CA ILE A 34 -11.19 -6.18 13.67
C ILE A 34 -11.86 -6.66 14.96
N PHE A 35 -12.38 -5.74 15.79
CA PHE A 35 -13.02 -6.13 17.05
C PHE A 35 -14.24 -7.01 16.82
N ARG A 36 -15.11 -6.62 15.87
CA ARG A 36 -16.34 -7.35 15.52
C ARG A 36 -16.03 -8.73 14.94
N VAL A 37 -15.02 -8.81 14.06
CA VAL A 37 -14.54 -10.06 13.46
C VAL A 37 -14.03 -11.02 14.53
N ARG A 38 -13.18 -10.55 15.45
CA ARG A 38 -12.66 -11.37 16.56
C ARG A 38 -13.78 -11.84 17.49
N GLN A 39 -14.74 -10.97 17.80
CA GLN A 39 -15.90 -11.34 18.62
C GLN A 39 -16.75 -12.41 17.92
N THR A 40 -16.94 -12.30 16.61
CA THR A 40 -17.66 -13.29 15.79
C THR A 40 -16.97 -14.64 15.79
N LEU A 41 -15.64 -14.67 15.65
CA LEU A 41 -14.83 -15.89 15.74
C LEU A 41 -14.91 -16.52 17.14
N LEU A 42 -14.87 -15.71 18.20
CA LEU A 42 -15.04 -16.19 19.57
C LEU A 42 -16.42 -16.81 19.78
N HIS A 43 -17.50 -16.11 19.39
CA HIS A 43 -18.84 -16.65 19.50
C HIS A 43 -18.99 -17.94 18.69
N SER A 44 -18.44 -17.99 17.47
CA SER A 44 -18.42 -19.19 16.63
C SER A 44 -17.72 -20.36 17.31
N ALA A 45 -16.58 -20.12 17.96
CA ALA A 45 -15.84 -21.12 18.71
C ALA A 45 -16.61 -21.68 19.92
N LEU A 46 -17.50 -20.87 20.51
CA LEU A 46 -18.32 -21.22 21.67
C LEU A 46 -19.65 -21.91 21.30
N THR A 47 -20.07 -21.88 20.02
CA THR A 47 -21.35 -22.47 19.60
C THR A 47 -21.41 -23.98 19.72
N CYS A 48 -20.42 -24.70 19.16
CA CYS A 48 -20.40 -26.15 19.12
C CYS A 48 -18.97 -26.71 18.95
N ARG A 49 -18.79 -28.01 19.27
CA ARG A 49 -17.48 -28.67 19.23
C ARG A 49 -16.84 -28.71 17.84
N SER A 50 -17.65 -28.86 16.79
CA SER A 50 -17.15 -28.88 15.40
C SER A 50 -16.60 -27.53 14.96
N PHE A 51 -17.18 -26.41 15.44
CA PHE A 51 -16.77 -25.06 15.08
C PHE A 51 -15.63 -24.56 15.97
N SER A 52 -15.50 -25.11 17.18
CA SER A 52 -14.51 -24.68 18.17
C SER A 52 -13.09 -24.61 17.60
N ARG A 53 -12.58 -25.71 17.04
CA ARG A 53 -11.18 -25.77 16.56
C ARG A 53 -10.93 -24.91 15.31
N PRO A 54 -11.76 -24.94 14.24
CA PRO A 54 -11.60 -24.05 13.10
C PRO A 54 -11.68 -22.56 13.46
N ALA A 55 -12.65 -22.17 14.29
CA ALA A 55 -12.84 -20.77 14.70
C ALA A 55 -11.72 -20.28 15.63
N LEU A 56 -11.25 -21.11 16.57
CA LEU A 56 -10.07 -20.79 17.39
C LEU A 56 -8.80 -20.70 16.55
N SER A 57 -8.62 -21.59 15.57
CA SER A 57 -7.49 -21.52 14.64
C SER A 57 -7.46 -20.20 13.87
N ALA A 58 -8.62 -19.69 13.44
CA ALA A 58 -8.71 -18.38 12.81
C ALA A 58 -8.49 -17.23 13.81
N LEU A 59 -9.07 -17.31 15.01
CA LEU A 59 -8.97 -16.28 16.05
C LEU A 59 -7.53 -16.07 16.56
N TRP A 60 -6.77 -17.16 16.68
CA TRP A 60 -5.39 -17.16 17.17
C TRP A 60 -4.35 -16.98 16.06
N ARG A 61 -4.76 -17.03 14.79
CA ARG A 61 -3.86 -16.88 13.64
C ARG A 61 -3.12 -15.55 13.63
N SER A 62 -3.83 -14.47 13.92
CA SER A 62 -3.27 -13.11 14.03
C SER A 62 -3.57 -12.54 15.41
N LEU A 63 -2.52 -12.17 16.14
CA LEU A 63 -2.62 -11.62 17.49
C LEU A 63 -2.34 -10.11 17.48
N PRO A 64 -3.21 -9.29 18.09
CA PRO A 64 -3.06 -7.83 18.10
C PRO A 64 -2.00 -7.32 19.09
N SER A 65 -1.54 -8.17 20.01
CA SER A 65 -0.46 -7.92 20.96
C SER A 65 0.05 -9.25 21.51
N GLU A 66 1.10 -9.22 22.33
CA GLU A 66 1.56 -10.34 23.15
C GLU A 66 0.66 -10.62 24.37
N LYS A 67 -0.27 -9.70 24.70
CA LYS A 67 -1.19 -9.81 25.86
C LYS A 67 -2.05 -11.07 25.88
N PRO A 68 -2.62 -11.57 24.76
CA PRO A 68 -3.38 -12.82 24.74
C PRO A 68 -2.53 -14.03 25.13
N LEU A 69 -1.24 -14.05 24.76
CA LEU A 69 -0.32 -15.12 25.16
C LEU A 69 -0.04 -15.05 26.66
N ARG A 70 0.22 -13.86 27.21
CA ARG A 70 0.38 -13.65 28.66
C ARG A 70 -0.89 -14.05 29.42
N SER A 71 -2.06 -13.65 28.93
CA SER A 71 -3.35 -14.00 29.54
C SER A 71 -3.61 -15.51 29.51
N LEU A 72 -3.21 -16.20 28.43
CA LEU A 72 -3.30 -17.66 28.34
C LEU A 72 -2.38 -18.34 29.37
N LEU A 73 -1.13 -17.87 29.52
CA LEU A 73 -0.21 -18.39 30.54
C LEU A 73 -0.79 -18.23 31.96
N CYS A 74 -1.40 -17.08 32.27
CA CYS A 74 -2.09 -16.86 33.55
C CYS A 74 -3.31 -17.77 33.71
N THR A 75 -4.13 -17.92 32.65
CA THR A 75 -5.34 -18.75 32.67
C THR A 75 -5.03 -20.24 32.86
N LEU A 76 -3.90 -20.69 32.32
CA LEU A 76 -3.41 -22.06 32.48
C LEU A 76 -2.70 -22.31 33.82
N GLY A 77 -2.56 -21.26 34.66
CA GLY A 77 -1.88 -21.33 35.96
C GLY A 77 -0.37 -21.44 35.87
N ILE A 78 0.22 -21.28 34.67
CA ILE A 78 1.66 -21.35 34.44
C ILE A 78 2.34 -20.12 35.05
N THR A 79 1.66 -18.97 35.00
CA THR A 79 2.13 -17.70 35.55
C THR A 79 1.08 -17.11 36.50
N GLN A 80 1.51 -16.32 37.47
CA GLN A 80 0.60 -15.66 38.40
C GLN A 80 0.57 -14.15 38.16
N ASP A 81 -0.63 -13.60 38.05
CA ASP A 81 -0.86 -12.16 37.95
C ASP A 81 -0.99 -11.58 39.36
N VAL A 82 0.06 -10.90 39.82
CA VAL A 82 0.06 -10.23 41.12
C VAL A 82 -0.63 -8.89 40.92
N ARG A 83 -1.92 -8.84 41.28
CA ARG A 83 -2.65 -7.57 41.28
C ARG A 83 -1.95 -6.59 42.23
N PRO A 84 -1.69 -5.36 41.80
CA PRO A 84 -1.04 -4.36 42.63
C PRO A 84 -1.91 -4.03 43.84
N LYS A 85 -1.29 -3.98 45.03
CA LYS A 85 -1.93 -3.35 46.18
C LYS A 85 -2.04 -1.86 45.86
N LYS A 86 -3.23 -1.25 46.00
CA LYS A 86 -3.37 0.21 45.84
C LYS A 86 -2.46 0.92 46.84
N SER A 87 -1.35 1.49 46.36
CA SER A 87 -0.50 2.35 47.19
C SER A 87 -1.09 3.77 47.21
N PRO A 88 -1.42 4.34 48.38
CA PRO A 88 -2.07 5.65 48.47
C PRO A 88 -1.18 6.83 48.09
N LEU A 89 0.11 6.63 47.81
CA LEU A 89 1.10 7.71 47.60
C LEU A 89 1.66 7.82 46.17
N LEU A 90 1.48 6.82 45.29
CA LEU A 90 2.21 6.74 44.01
C LEU A 90 1.39 6.31 42.77
N GLY A 91 0.06 6.22 42.88
CA GLY A 91 -0.78 5.65 41.82
C GLY A 91 -0.80 4.12 41.85
N ILE A 92 -1.55 3.52 40.92
CA ILE A 92 -1.69 2.07 40.80
C ILE A 92 -0.33 1.51 40.35
N ASP A 93 0.34 0.70 41.20
CA ASP A 93 1.52 -0.06 40.77
C ASP A 93 1.14 -0.94 39.55
N PRO A 94 2.01 -1.14 38.55
CA PRO A 94 1.67 -2.00 37.43
C PRO A 94 1.51 -3.48 37.88
N PRO A 95 0.65 -4.27 37.23
CA PRO A 95 0.50 -5.70 37.53
C PRO A 95 1.80 -6.45 37.22
N GLN A 96 2.39 -7.05 38.26
CA GLN A 96 3.60 -7.87 38.16
C GLN A 96 3.20 -9.31 37.81
N VAL A 97 3.83 -9.90 36.79
CA VAL A 97 3.60 -11.31 36.47
C VAL A 97 4.84 -12.11 36.79
N PHE A 98 4.64 -13.10 37.65
CA PHE A 98 5.70 -13.97 38.15
C PHE A 98 5.59 -15.36 37.53
N VAL A 99 6.74 -15.93 37.15
CA VAL A 99 6.87 -17.32 36.69
C VAL A 99 7.28 -18.16 37.92
N PRO A 100 6.37 -18.94 38.54
CA PRO A 100 6.64 -19.56 39.84
C PRO A 100 7.58 -20.77 39.81
N ALA A 101 7.68 -21.42 38.65
CA ALA A 101 8.44 -22.64 38.41
C ALA A 101 8.76 -22.77 36.91
N ASP A 102 9.63 -23.71 36.55
CA ASP A 102 9.97 -24.01 35.14
C ASP A 102 8.69 -24.28 34.32
N PRO A 103 8.33 -23.41 33.36
CA PRO A 103 7.14 -23.56 32.54
C PRO A 103 7.09 -24.90 31.80
N LEU A 104 8.24 -25.46 31.41
CA LEU A 104 8.31 -26.74 30.69
C LEU A 104 7.82 -27.92 31.52
N THR A 105 7.92 -27.83 32.85
CA THR A 105 7.49 -28.89 33.77
C THR A 105 6.01 -28.79 34.12
N HIS A 106 5.34 -27.71 33.72
CA HIS A 106 3.95 -27.46 34.05
C HIS A 106 3.01 -28.35 33.21
N PRO A 107 2.02 -29.04 33.81
CA PRO A 107 1.14 -29.97 33.10
C PRO A 107 0.35 -29.34 31.95
N ASN A 108 0.09 -28.02 32.04
CA ASN A 108 -0.63 -27.26 31.02
C ASN A 108 0.27 -26.65 29.93
N TRP A 109 1.59 -26.85 29.96
CA TRP A 109 2.50 -26.30 28.96
C TRP A 109 2.19 -26.78 27.54
N GLY A 110 1.89 -28.08 27.38
CA GLY A 110 1.49 -28.64 26.08
C GLY A 110 0.27 -27.94 25.48
N ARG A 111 -0.68 -27.53 26.33
CA ARG A 111 -1.86 -26.76 25.89
C ARG A 111 -1.49 -25.34 25.47
N PHE A 112 -0.54 -24.69 26.14
CA PHE A 112 -0.02 -23.41 25.68
C PHE A 112 0.64 -23.54 24.29
N CYS A 113 1.48 -24.57 24.10
CA CYS A 113 2.12 -24.87 22.82
C CYS A 113 1.10 -25.09 21.69
N GLU A 114 0.00 -25.80 21.94
CA GLU A 114 -1.08 -25.99 20.96
C GLU A 114 -1.60 -24.65 20.42
N TYR A 115 -1.89 -23.68 21.30
CA TYR A 115 -2.32 -22.35 20.89
C TYR A 115 -1.20 -21.56 20.22
N ALA A 116 0.03 -21.64 20.74
CA ALA A 116 1.19 -20.96 20.19
C ALA A 116 1.49 -21.39 18.74
N THR A 117 1.25 -22.67 18.40
CA THR A 117 1.40 -23.17 17.02
C THR A 117 0.36 -22.63 16.05
N LEU A 118 -0.76 -22.07 16.54
CA LEU A 118 -1.78 -21.45 15.68
C LEU A 118 -1.39 -20.02 15.27
N VAL A 119 -0.46 -19.39 15.97
CA VAL A 119 -0.06 -17.99 15.74
C VAL A 119 0.86 -17.88 14.54
N HIS A 120 0.42 -17.15 13.51
CA HIS A 120 1.18 -16.87 12.30
C HIS A 120 1.58 -15.40 12.17
N THR A 121 0.76 -14.49 12.70
CA THR A 121 1.01 -13.05 12.72
C THR A 121 0.93 -12.55 14.15
N ILE A 122 1.89 -11.71 14.55
CA ILE A 122 1.81 -11.02 15.84
C ILE A 122 2.17 -9.55 15.67
N HIS A 123 1.36 -8.70 16.26
CA HIS A 123 1.69 -7.30 16.48
C HIS A 123 2.36 -7.23 17.85
N LEU A 124 3.57 -6.70 17.90
CA LEU A 124 4.27 -6.43 19.13
C LEU A 124 4.32 -4.93 19.28
N GLN A 125 3.87 -4.44 20.42
CA GLN A 125 4.00 -3.04 20.76
C GLN A 125 5.04 -2.90 21.87
N PRO A 126 6.35 -2.90 21.54
CA PRO A 126 7.41 -2.76 22.56
C PRO A 126 7.27 -1.54 23.46
N PHE A 127 6.43 -0.56 23.07
CA PHE A 127 6.44 0.80 23.59
C PHE A 127 5.09 1.29 24.12
N THR A 128 4.03 0.49 24.03
CA THR A 128 2.71 0.86 24.56
C THR A 128 2.28 -0.13 25.63
N ASP A 129 2.74 0.13 26.84
CA ASP A 129 1.91 0.05 28.03
C ASP A 129 2.54 0.92 29.11
N LEU A 130 1.88 2.05 29.35
CA LEU A 130 1.64 2.61 30.67
C LEU A 130 2.39 1.90 31.82
N TRP A 131 3.57 2.46 32.13
CA TRP A 131 4.29 2.45 33.41
C TRP A 131 5.11 1.21 33.80
N ARG A 132 6.43 1.43 33.90
CA ARG A 132 7.35 0.91 34.95
C ARG A 132 7.68 -0.58 35.02
N THR A 133 7.16 -1.48 34.20
CA THR A 133 7.67 -2.85 34.20
C THR A 133 8.94 -2.94 33.35
N LYS A 134 10.09 -2.67 33.98
CA LYS A 134 11.39 -3.28 33.63
C LYS A 134 11.33 -4.81 33.85
N GLU A 135 10.21 -5.47 33.57
CA GLU A 135 10.08 -6.90 33.83
C GLU A 135 10.37 -7.64 32.53
N PRO A 136 11.46 -8.43 32.50
CA PRO A 136 11.88 -9.15 31.33
C PRO A 136 11.06 -10.44 31.21
N PHE A 137 9.73 -10.36 31.34
CA PHE A 137 8.82 -11.52 31.41
C PHE A 137 9.10 -12.54 30.31
N TRP A 138 9.23 -12.07 29.07
CA TRP A 138 9.54 -12.94 27.93
C TRP A 138 10.98 -13.45 27.93
N HIS A 139 11.94 -12.71 28.49
CA HIS A 139 13.28 -13.27 28.71
C HIS A 139 13.25 -14.39 29.74
N ASP A 140 12.54 -14.23 30.84
CA ASP A 140 12.43 -15.26 31.88
C ASP A 140 11.79 -16.51 31.27
N VAL A 141 10.70 -16.37 30.51
CA VAL A 141 10.07 -17.51 29.82
C VAL A 141 11.04 -18.17 28.82
N VAL A 142 11.78 -17.39 28.01
CA VAL A 142 12.70 -17.97 27.00
C VAL A 142 13.96 -18.59 27.59
N GLN A 143 14.43 -18.16 28.77
CA GLN A 143 15.49 -18.87 29.48
C GLN A 143 15.13 -20.34 29.73
N PHE A 144 13.83 -20.64 29.86
CA PHE A 144 13.35 -22.01 30.03
C PHE A 144 13.13 -22.75 28.71
N THR A 145 12.95 -22.08 27.55
CA THR A 145 12.56 -22.76 26.30
C THR A 145 13.69 -23.48 25.55
N ARG A 146 14.92 -23.57 26.11
CA ARG A 146 16.05 -24.33 25.53
C ARG A 146 16.27 -24.07 24.02
N ASP A 147 16.24 -22.80 23.63
CA ASP A 147 16.38 -22.32 22.24
C ASP A 147 15.24 -22.70 21.26
N GLU A 148 14.17 -23.35 21.72
CA GLU A 148 12.97 -23.53 20.91
C GLU A 148 12.15 -22.23 20.85
N PRO A 149 11.69 -21.82 19.65
CA PRO A 149 10.88 -20.63 19.50
C PRO A 149 9.50 -20.85 20.14
N ILE A 150 9.07 -19.93 21.00
CA ILE A 150 7.73 -19.94 21.61
C ILE A 150 6.63 -19.99 20.53
N LEU A 151 6.85 -19.28 19.41
CA LEU A 151 5.92 -19.19 18.29
C LEU A 151 6.54 -19.85 17.04
N PRO A 152 6.48 -21.19 16.93
CA PRO A 152 7.23 -21.95 15.92
C PRO A 152 6.71 -21.80 14.48
N ARG A 153 5.50 -21.25 14.31
CA ARG A 153 4.86 -20.98 13.00
C ARG A 153 4.66 -19.50 12.74
N LEU A 154 5.44 -18.64 13.38
CA LEU A 154 5.32 -17.21 13.21
C LEU A 154 5.93 -16.78 11.87
N HIS A 155 5.10 -16.30 10.95
CA HIS A 155 5.50 -15.92 9.60
C HIS A 155 5.63 -14.41 9.43
N SER A 156 4.80 -13.62 10.12
CA SER A 156 4.72 -12.16 9.97
C SER A 156 4.76 -11.48 11.35
N VAL A 157 5.59 -10.44 11.47
CA VAL A 157 5.74 -9.67 12.72
C VAL A 157 5.63 -8.18 12.45
N ASN A 158 4.76 -7.52 13.21
CA ASN A 158 4.60 -6.06 13.17
C ASN A 158 5.12 -5.46 14.48
N LEU A 159 6.27 -4.80 14.44
CA LEU A 159 6.86 -4.07 15.56
C LEU A 159 6.40 -2.62 15.51
N THR A 160 5.62 -2.15 16.47
CA THR A 160 5.15 -0.75 16.52
C THR A 160 5.55 -0.03 17.80
N GLY A 161 6.08 1.18 17.69
CA GLY A 161 6.53 1.97 18.82
C GLY A 161 6.14 3.42 18.83
N ASP A 162 5.84 3.93 20.03
CA ASP A 162 5.50 5.33 20.31
C ASP A 162 6.39 5.87 21.46
N ASP A 163 6.31 7.18 21.71
CA ASP A 163 7.21 8.02 22.52
C ASP A 163 7.50 7.58 23.99
N SER A 164 6.89 6.50 24.50
CA SER A 164 7.04 6.02 25.88
C SER A 164 8.00 4.81 26.03
N LEU A 165 9.20 5.02 26.61
CA LEU A 165 10.33 4.09 26.87
C LEU A 165 10.01 2.78 27.65
N PRO A 166 10.78 1.64 27.57
CA PRO A 166 12.23 1.47 27.26
C PRO A 166 12.63 0.33 26.26
N SER A 167 13.95 0.04 26.12
CA SER A 167 14.67 -1.06 25.41
C SER A 167 13.88 -2.02 24.51
N LEU A 168 14.15 -1.94 23.19
CA LEU A 168 13.68 -2.86 22.15
C LEU A 168 14.05 -4.35 22.38
N ALA A 169 14.92 -4.69 23.33
CA ALA A 169 15.44 -6.05 23.50
C ALA A 169 14.38 -7.09 23.90
N ILE A 170 13.32 -6.70 24.62
CA ILE A 170 12.39 -7.63 25.27
C ILE A 170 11.41 -8.31 24.29
N PRO A 171 10.74 -7.61 23.35
CA PRO A 171 9.85 -8.27 22.39
C PRO A 171 10.56 -9.04 21.29
N LEU A 172 11.85 -8.78 21.03
CA LEU A 172 12.62 -9.51 20.02
C LEU A 172 12.82 -10.99 20.38
N VAL A 173 12.65 -11.33 21.66
CA VAL A 173 12.71 -12.70 22.19
C VAL A 173 11.59 -13.59 21.62
N LEU A 174 10.47 -13.01 21.19
CA LEU A 174 9.37 -13.73 20.55
C LEU A 174 9.59 -14.00 19.06
N LEU A 175 10.63 -13.40 18.46
CA LEU A 175 10.96 -13.67 17.07
C LEU A 175 11.40 -15.11 16.90
N SER A 176 10.97 -15.71 15.80
CA SER A 176 11.36 -17.07 15.42
C SER A 176 12.13 -17.06 14.10
N PRO A 177 12.98 -18.07 13.85
CA PRO A 177 13.61 -18.25 12.54
C PRO A 177 12.62 -18.46 11.39
N SER A 178 11.34 -18.76 11.67
CA SER A 178 10.29 -18.98 10.66
C SER A 178 9.68 -17.70 10.09
N VAL A 179 10.04 -16.53 10.65
CA VAL A 179 9.54 -15.22 10.20
C VAL A 179 10.06 -14.91 8.80
N ARG A 180 9.14 -14.57 7.90
CA ARG A 180 9.40 -14.19 6.49
C ARG A 180 9.04 -12.76 6.18
N GLU A 181 8.13 -12.17 6.95
CA GLU A 181 7.70 -10.78 6.81
C GLU A 181 7.89 -10.03 8.13
N MET A 182 8.50 -8.85 8.06
CA MET A 182 8.69 -7.98 9.21
C MET A 182 8.32 -6.54 8.85
N LYS A 183 7.45 -5.92 9.64
CA LYS A 183 7.12 -4.49 9.51
C LYS A 183 7.49 -3.78 10.80
N ILE A 184 8.18 -2.66 10.68
CA ILE A 184 8.71 -1.92 11.80
C ILE A 184 8.24 -0.48 11.66
N TRP A 185 7.49 -0.01 12.65
CA TRP A 185 6.92 1.33 12.70
C TRP A 185 7.33 1.97 14.01
N LEU A 186 8.41 2.74 14.01
CA LEU A 186 8.91 3.43 15.19
C LEU A 186 8.71 4.91 15.02
N LYS A 187 7.97 5.52 15.94
CA LYS A 187 7.80 6.96 16.03
C LYS A 187 8.38 7.41 17.36
N GLY A 188 9.23 8.43 17.32
CA GLY A 188 9.49 9.19 18.54
C GLY A 188 10.72 10.07 18.53
N ASN A 189 10.85 10.90 19.56
CA ASN A 189 11.88 11.95 19.66
C ASN A 189 12.95 11.60 20.71
N ARG A 190 13.51 10.38 20.68
CA ARG A 190 14.53 9.95 21.66
C ARG A 190 15.83 10.71 21.49
N GLU A 191 16.53 10.89 22.62
CA GLU A 191 17.88 11.47 22.69
C GLU A 191 18.98 10.51 22.20
N ASP A 192 18.74 9.19 22.22
CA ASP A 192 19.71 8.16 21.79
C ASP A 192 19.35 7.58 20.40
N PRO A 193 20.14 7.88 19.36
CA PRO A 193 19.91 7.40 17.99
C PRO A 193 20.35 5.95 17.73
N ASP A 194 21.18 5.34 18.58
CA ASP A 194 21.84 4.05 18.27
C ASP A 194 20.98 2.82 18.64
N GLU A 195 20.09 2.97 19.62
CA GLU A 195 19.20 1.90 20.11
C GLU A 195 18.29 1.26 19.04
N PRO A 196 17.59 2.01 18.15
CA PRO A 196 16.78 1.41 17.10
C PRO A 196 17.61 0.61 16.09
N GLU A 197 18.84 1.04 15.81
CA GLU A 197 19.74 0.32 14.90
C GLU A 197 20.21 -1.01 15.51
N GLN A 198 20.59 -1.01 16.79
CA GLN A 198 20.99 -2.24 17.49
C GLN A 198 19.84 -3.26 17.55
N ALA A 199 18.63 -2.80 17.84
CA ALA A 199 17.45 -3.63 17.88
C ALA A 199 17.10 -4.22 16.52
N LEU A 200 17.22 -3.42 15.45
CA LEU A 200 16.98 -3.89 14.09
C LEU A 200 18.04 -4.92 13.67
N SER A 201 19.30 -4.70 14.04
CA SER A 201 20.39 -5.66 13.84
C SER A 201 20.10 -7.00 14.53
N GLU A 202 19.64 -6.97 15.78
CA GLU A 202 19.24 -8.17 16.54
C GLU A 202 17.99 -8.85 15.93
N ALA A 203 17.00 -8.08 15.50
CA ALA A 203 15.80 -8.59 14.85
C ALA A 203 16.13 -9.33 13.55
N CYS A 204 16.98 -8.74 12.72
CA CYS A 204 17.50 -9.33 11.49
C CYS A 204 18.31 -10.61 11.77
N ALA A 205 19.13 -10.62 12.84
CA ALA A 205 19.91 -11.79 13.24
C ALA A 205 19.03 -12.98 13.67
N ARG A 206 17.89 -12.72 14.32
CA ARG A 206 16.92 -13.75 14.74
C ARG A 206 16.03 -14.28 13.61
N THR A 207 16.01 -13.61 12.47
CA THR A 207 15.09 -13.90 11.35
C THR A 207 15.85 -14.16 10.04
N PRO A 208 16.76 -15.15 9.98
CA PRO A 208 17.66 -15.34 8.84
C PRO A 208 16.96 -15.62 7.49
N HIS A 209 15.70 -16.07 7.52
CA HIS A 209 14.90 -16.38 6.33
C HIS A 209 13.91 -15.26 5.93
N LEU A 210 14.19 -14.02 6.35
CA LEU A 210 13.36 -12.88 6.02
C LEU A 210 13.31 -12.66 4.50
N GLU A 211 12.09 -12.53 3.97
CA GLU A 211 11.82 -12.30 2.54
C GLU A 211 11.31 -10.87 2.30
N THR A 212 10.56 -10.31 3.25
CA THR A 212 9.97 -8.97 3.15
C THR A 212 10.24 -8.17 4.41
N ILE A 213 10.75 -6.94 4.24
CA ILE A 213 10.92 -5.99 5.34
C ILE A 213 10.34 -4.62 4.98
N SER A 214 9.60 -4.03 5.91
CA SER A 214 9.11 -2.64 5.83
C SER A 214 9.57 -1.87 7.06
N ILE A 215 10.20 -0.72 6.85
CA ILE A 215 10.86 0.07 7.87
C ILE A 215 10.32 1.50 7.79
N ALA A 216 9.58 1.93 8.81
CA ALA A 216 9.05 3.27 8.98
C ALA A 216 9.55 3.81 10.31
N ILE A 217 10.69 4.48 10.28
CA ILE A 217 11.39 4.93 11.49
C ILE A 217 11.62 6.44 11.35
N ASN A 218 10.90 7.23 12.15
CA ASN A 218 10.94 8.70 12.08
C ASN A 218 11.21 9.27 13.48
N PRO A 219 12.18 10.20 13.63
CA PRO A 219 13.01 10.87 12.62
C PRO A 219 14.40 10.22 12.41
N TRP A 220 14.64 9.02 12.94
CA TRP A 220 15.98 8.42 12.93
C TRP A 220 16.45 7.98 11.53
N ARG A 221 17.75 8.13 11.28
CA ARG A 221 18.43 7.53 10.12
C ARG A 221 18.95 6.15 10.50
N ILE A 222 18.87 5.19 9.59
CA ILE A 222 19.33 3.82 9.82
C ILE A 222 20.24 3.39 8.68
N SER A 223 21.35 2.74 9.04
CA SER A 223 22.21 2.11 8.05
C SER A 223 21.52 0.88 7.45
N LEU A 224 21.31 0.90 6.13
CA LEU A 224 20.70 -0.24 5.42
C LEU A 224 21.64 -1.45 5.28
N SER A 225 22.91 -1.34 5.69
CA SER A 225 23.86 -2.46 5.73
C SER A 225 23.45 -3.59 6.67
N ILE A 226 22.66 -3.30 7.70
CA ILE A 226 22.12 -4.33 8.61
C ILE A 226 21.29 -5.40 7.90
N LEU A 227 20.73 -5.07 6.72
CA LEU A 227 19.92 -5.99 5.92
C LEU A 227 20.75 -7.08 5.20
N HIS A 228 22.08 -6.94 5.15
CA HIS A 228 22.97 -7.98 4.61
C HIS A 228 22.90 -9.30 5.37
N ARG A 229 22.39 -9.28 6.61
CA ARG A 229 22.17 -10.47 7.42
C ARG A 229 21.08 -11.39 6.83
N ASN A 230 20.27 -10.88 5.90
CA ASN A 230 19.12 -11.58 5.32
C ASN A 230 19.23 -11.64 3.79
N PRO A 231 20.09 -12.50 3.23
CA PRO A 231 20.33 -12.57 1.78
C PRO A 231 19.11 -13.04 0.98
N THR A 232 18.10 -13.61 1.65
CA THR A 232 16.83 -14.05 1.06
C THR A 232 15.82 -12.92 0.84
N LEU A 233 16.17 -11.68 1.18
CA LEU A 233 15.27 -10.52 1.04
C LEU A 233 14.90 -10.29 -0.43
N ARG A 234 13.59 -10.29 -0.69
CA ARG A 234 12.97 -10.06 -2.00
C ARG A 234 12.25 -8.73 -2.09
N SER A 235 11.80 -8.20 -0.96
CA SER A 235 11.05 -6.94 -0.88
C SER A 235 11.55 -6.09 0.28
N VAL A 236 12.04 -4.89 -0.02
CA VAL A 236 12.50 -3.91 0.97
C VAL A 236 11.71 -2.62 0.79
N SER A 237 11.06 -2.15 1.85
CA SER A 237 10.34 -0.88 1.88
C SER A 237 10.86 0.01 3.00
N VAL A 238 11.37 1.19 2.66
CA VAL A 238 11.88 2.19 3.60
C VAL A 238 11.01 3.43 3.48
N HIS A 239 10.26 3.73 4.54
CA HIS A 239 9.34 4.88 4.64
C HIS A 239 9.97 6.07 5.39
N ALA A 240 11.25 5.98 5.73
CA ALA A 240 12.07 7.07 6.25
C ALA A 240 12.82 7.76 5.11
N GLN A 241 13.08 9.06 5.24
CA GLN A 241 13.87 9.80 4.25
C GLN A 241 15.33 9.33 4.27
N ILE A 242 15.81 8.81 3.15
CA ILE A 242 17.20 8.36 2.97
C ILE A 242 17.86 9.10 1.81
N ALA A 243 19.19 9.16 1.84
CA ALA A 243 19.95 9.66 0.70
C ALA A 243 20.17 8.54 -0.32
N ILE A 244 20.40 8.90 -1.59
CA ILE A 244 20.62 7.91 -2.67
C ILE A 244 21.84 7.02 -2.34
N LYS A 245 22.90 7.59 -1.71
CA LYS A 245 24.10 6.85 -1.26
C LYS A 245 23.79 5.71 -0.28
N ASP A 246 22.73 5.86 0.52
CA ASP A 246 22.36 4.87 1.53
C ASP A 246 21.75 3.61 0.89
N LEU A 247 21.48 3.63 -0.43
CA LEU A 247 21.01 2.48 -1.20
C LEU A 247 22.14 1.54 -1.62
N GLU A 248 23.41 1.96 -1.59
CA GLU A 248 24.55 1.14 -1.98
C GLU A 248 24.58 -0.23 -1.27
N PRO A 249 24.31 -0.35 0.04
CA PRO A 249 24.23 -1.64 0.70
C PRO A 249 23.19 -2.58 0.08
N LEU A 250 22.05 -2.07 -0.40
CA LEU A 250 20.98 -2.91 -0.95
C LEU A 250 21.37 -3.60 -2.26
N THR A 251 22.39 -3.10 -2.97
CA THR A 251 22.89 -3.69 -4.23
C THR A 251 23.46 -5.11 -4.05
N GLN A 252 23.86 -5.46 -2.82
CA GLN A 252 24.36 -6.80 -2.48
C GLN A 252 23.23 -7.85 -2.36
N LEU A 253 21.97 -7.41 -2.29
CA LEU A 253 20.81 -8.30 -2.19
C LEU A 253 20.40 -8.77 -3.60
N VAL A 254 21.04 -9.83 -4.08
CA VAL A 254 20.85 -10.35 -5.45
C VAL A 254 19.45 -10.87 -5.74
N GLU A 255 18.68 -11.25 -4.71
CA GLU A 255 17.28 -11.71 -4.82
C GLU A 255 16.26 -10.55 -4.70
N LEU A 256 16.72 -9.31 -4.51
CA LEU A 256 15.85 -8.16 -4.31
C LEU A 256 15.05 -7.87 -5.58
N SER A 257 13.74 -8.09 -5.48
CA SER A 257 12.79 -7.95 -6.59
C SER A 257 11.91 -6.71 -6.46
N HIS A 258 11.67 -6.23 -5.25
CA HIS A 258 10.83 -5.07 -4.95
C HIS A 258 11.58 -4.11 -4.02
N LEU A 259 11.69 -2.85 -4.44
CA LEU A 259 12.30 -1.78 -3.65
C LEU A 259 11.33 -0.61 -3.57
N SER A 260 11.01 -0.17 -2.35
CA SER A 260 10.23 1.04 -2.09
C SER A 260 11.02 1.97 -1.18
N VAL A 261 11.26 3.22 -1.60
CA VAL A 261 12.10 4.15 -0.84
C VAL A 261 11.51 5.56 -0.83
N VAL A 262 11.81 6.32 0.22
CA VAL A 262 11.53 7.76 0.30
C VAL A 262 12.86 8.50 0.25
N LEU A 263 13.10 9.28 -0.81
CA LEU A 263 14.37 10.01 -0.97
C LEU A 263 14.25 11.44 -0.43
N GLY A 264 15.29 11.89 0.27
CA GLY A 264 15.47 13.31 0.63
C GLY A 264 16.04 14.14 -0.53
N GLU A 265 16.11 15.47 -0.35
CA GLU A 265 16.67 16.43 -1.32
C GLU A 265 18.22 16.46 -1.31
N GLU A 266 18.88 15.34 -0.99
CA GLU A 266 20.35 15.26 -0.98
C GLU A 266 20.88 14.88 -2.38
N GLY A 267 21.93 15.58 -2.83
CA GLY A 267 22.35 15.63 -4.24
C GLY A 267 22.82 14.30 -4.87
N ALA A 268 22.98 14.36 -6.19
CA ALA A 268 23.31 13.24 -7.07
C ALA A 268 24.53 12.41 -6.61
N LEU A 269 24.42 11.10 -6.82
CA LEU A 269 25.55 10.17 -6.71
C LEU A 269 26.37 10.15 -7.99
N SER A 270 27.67 9.84 -7.86
CA SER A 270 28.53 9.55 -9.01
C SER A 270 28.72 8.05 -9.27
N SER A 271 28.22 7.18 -8.39
CA SER A 271 28.35 5.73 -8.49
C SER A 271 27.10 5.07 -9.06
N MET A 272 27.29 3.98 -9.82
CA MET A 272 26.18 3.16 -10.31
C MET A 272 25.70 2.20 -9.23
N LEU A 273 24.39 2.01 -9.14
CA LEU A 273 23.72 1.10 -8.20
C LEU A 273 23.14 -0.11 -8.94
N PRO A 274 23.85 -1.25 -9.00
CA PRO A 274 23.38 -2.44 -9.70
C PRO A 274 22.30 -3.18 -8.89
N PHE A 275 21.15 -3.39 -9.51
CA PHE A 275 20.03 -4.16 -8.97
C PHE A 275 19.60 -5.24 -9.98
N PRO A 276 20.28 -6.41 -9.99
CA PRO A 276 20.16 -7.38 -11.07
C PRO A 276 18.76 -8.00 -11.18
N SER A 277 18.08 -8.24 -10.06
CA SER A 277 16.78 -8.94 -10.01
C SER A 277 15.59 -8.03 -9.77
N LEU A 278 15.80 -6.71 -9.74
CA LEU A 278 14.74 -5.76 -9.40
C LEU A 278 13.68 -5.70 -10.50
N ARG A 279 12.43 -5.93 -10.11
CA ARG A 279 11.25 -5.98 -10.98
C ARG A 279 10.30 -4.83 -10.74
N ARG A 280 10.16 -4.39 -9.50
CA ARG A 280 9.30 -3.26 -9.12
C ARG A 280 10.08 -2.25 -8.29
N LEU A 281 10.05 -1.00 -8.72
CA LEU A 281 10.66 0.13 -8.03
C LEU A 281 9.58 1.15 -7.67
N THR A 282 9.47 1.49 -6.39
CA THR A 282 8.60 2.55 -5.88
C THR A 282 9.45 3.64 -5.24
N VAL A 283 9.28 4.89 -5.67
CA VAL A 283 10.08 6.01 -5.17
C VAL A 283 9.14 7.12 -4.75
N ARG A 284 9.34 7.65 -3.54
CA ARG A 284 8.63 8.83 -3.05
C ARG A 284 9.62 9.97 -2.83
N SER A 285 9.56 11.04 -3.63
CA SER A 285 10.47 12.19 -3.50
C SER A 285 10.04 13.37 -4.38
N GLY A 286 10.88 14.39 -4.55
CA GLY A 286 10.73 15.38 -5.62
C GLY A 286 11.23 14.84 -6.97
N TRP A 287 10.86 15.50 -8.08
CA TRP A 287 11.25 15.08 -9.43
C TRP A 287 12.77 14.98 -9.62
N ASP A 288 13.52 15.95 -9.08
CA ASP A 288 14.97 16.02 -9.25
C ASP A 288 15.68 14.84 -8.58
N ALA A 289 15.33 14.50 -7.35
CA ALA A 289 15.90 13.36 -6.65
C ALA A 289 15.55 12.01 -7.31
N ILE A 290 14.35 11.90 -7.92
CA ILE A 290 13.99 10.71 -8.69
C ILE A 290 14.84 10.64 -9.97
N ARG A 291 15.02 11.76 -10.69
CA ARG A 291 15.90 11.82 -11.87
C ARG A 291 17.31 11.37 -11.50
N ASP A 292 17.88 11.94 -10.44
CA ASP A 292 19.23 11.62 -9.98
C ASP A 292 19.37 10.13 -9.61
N LEU A 293 18.31 9.50 -9.06
CA LEU A 293 18.26 8.05 -8.85
C LEU A 293 18.25 7.28 -10.17
N MET A 294 17.43 7.70 -11.16
CA MET A 294 17.33 7.02 -12.46
C MET A 294 18.66 7.01 -13.21
N GLU A 295 19.48 8.05 -13.06
CA GLU A 295 20.80 8.17 -13.67
C GLU A 295 21.83 7.19 -13.07
N CYS A 296 21.62 6.76 -11.82
CA CYS A 296 22.56 5.89 -11.11
C CYS A 296 22.12 4.42 -11.08
N VAL A 297 20.81 4.13 -11.16
CA VAL A 297 20.28 2.76 -11.01
C VAL A 297 20.47 1.93 -12.27
N GLN A 298 20.96 0.70 -12.12
CA GLN A 298 21.00 -0.31 -13.19
C GLN A 298 20.08 -1.48 -12.82
N ALA A 299 18.87 -1.52 -13.36
CA ALA A 299 17.91 -2.59 -13.10
C ALA A 299 17.24 -3.08 -14.40
N PRO A 300 17.89 -3.97 -15.16
CA PRO A 300 17.50 -4.34 -16.52
C PRO A 300 16.19 -5.13 -16.61
N HIS A 301 15.70 -5.65 -15.48
CA HIS A 301 14.48 -6.45 -15.40
C HIS A 301 13.32 -5.71 -14.71
N THR A 302 13.39 -4.38 -14.64
CA THR A 302 12.33 -3.56 -14.05
C THR A 302 11.17 -3.43 -15.04
N HIS A 303 9.99 -3.91 -14.64
CA HIS A 303 8.77 -3.84 -15.45
C HIS A 303 7.71 -2.92 -14.83
N THR A 304 7.82 -2.64 -13.52
CA THR A 304 6.89 -1.76 -12.79
C THR A 304 7.65 -0.62 -12.13
N LEU A 305 7.26 0.61 -12.44
CA LEU A 305 7.75 1.82 -11.79
C LEU A 305 6.58 2.60 -11.17
N THR A 306 6.74 2.97 -9.91
CA THR A 306 5.76 3.79 -9.19
C THR A 306 6.45 5.01 -8.59
N LEU A 307 6.00 6.19 -9.00
CA LEU A 307 6.57 7.47 -8.58
C LEU A 307 5.51 8.23 -7.78
N HIS A 308 5.79 8.50 -6.50
CA HIS A 308 5.00 9.43 -5.70
C HIS A 308 5.79 10.72 -5.54
N VAL A 309 5.39 11.73 -6.30
CA VAL A 309 6.15 12.97 -6.40
C VAL A 309 5.52 14.05 -5.52
N SER A 310 6.32 14.70 -4.70
CA SER A 310 5.92 15.94 -4.01
C SER A 310 6.53 17.15 -4.74
N HIS A 311 5.68 18.11 -5.11
CA HIS A 311 6.10 19.30 -5.84
C HIS A 311 6.00 20.56 -4.98
N ALA A 312 7.04 21.40 -5.00
CA ALA A 312 7.04 22.69 -4.30
C ALA A 312 6.57 23.84 -5.21
N ASP A 313 7.10 23.94 -6.44
CA ASP A 313 6.86 25.07 -7.36
C ASP A 313 6.10 24.65 -8.64
N PRO A 314 4.80 24.91 -8.76
CA PRO A 314 4.00 24.48 -9.92
C PRO A 314 4.60 24.86 -11.29
N THR A 315 5.34 25.96 -11.39
CA THR A 315 5.90 26.43 -12.68
C THR A 315 6.98 25.50 -13.25
N GLN A 316 7.67 24.74 -12.39
CA GLN A 316 8.70 23.79 -12.79
C GLN A 316 8.15 22.37 -13.02
N LEU A 317 6.84 22.16 -12.85
CA LEU A 317 6.24 20.83 -12.94
C LEU A 317 6.56 20.14 -14.27
N ILE A 318 6.28 20.81 -15.40
CA ILE A 318 6.47 20.25 -16.75
C ILE A 318 7.94 19.94 -17.04
N PRO A 319 8.90 20.89 -16.91
CA PRO A 319 10.29 20.59 -17.20
C PRO A 319 10.86 19.50 -16.28
N SER A 320 10.55 19.52 -14.98
CA SER A 320 11.05 18.52 -14.03
C SER A 320 10.43 17.14 -14.26
N ALA A 321 9.12 17.07 -14.53
CA ALA A 321 8.45 15.81 -14.89
C ALA A 321 9.04 15.24 -16.18
N ARG A 322 9.20 16.06 -17.22
CA ARG A 322 9.78 15.64 -18.50
C ARG A 322 11.19 15.09 -18.32
N ALA A 323 12.06 15.80 -17.61
CA ALA A 323 13.44 15.37 -17.39
C ALA A 323 13.50 14.04 -16.61
N CYS A 324 12.68 13.89 -15.58
CA CYS A 324 12.61 12.66 -14.78
C CYS A 324 12.06 11.48 -15.58
N LEU A 325 10.96 11.67 -16.33
CA LEU A 325 10.38 10.62 -17.16
C LEU A 325 11.31 10.24 -18.32
N GLN A 326 12.07 11.19 -18.87
CA GLN A 326 13.11 10.89 -19.87
C GLN A 326 14.21 10.00 -19.29
N ALA A 327 14.68 10.28 -18.08
CA ALA A 327 15.63 9.43 -17.39
C ALA A 327 15.04 8.04 -17.15
N ALA A 328 13.81 7.94 -16.62
CA ALA A 328 13.13 6.67 -16.36
C ALA A 328 12.96 5.80 -17.62
N VAL A 329 12.57 6.39 -18.75
CA VAL A 329 12.44 5.70 -20.05
C VAL A 329 13.79 5.17 -20.53
N SER A 330 14.85 5.95 -20.32
CA SER A 330 16.21 5.57 -20.73
C SER A 330 16.75 4.43 -19.85
N THR A 331 16.42 4.43 -18.56
CA THR A 331 16.84 3.39 -17.61
C THR A 331 15.99 2.12 -17.72
N PHE A 332 14.70 2.24 -18.03
CA PHE A 332 13.74 1.12 -18.05
C PHE A 332 12.93 1.06 -19.37
N PRO A 333 13.55 0.63 -20.49
CA PRO A 333 12.87 0.59 -21.78
C PRO A 333 11.78 -0.50 -21.87
N GLU A 334 11.86 -1.53 -21.03
CA GLU A 334 10.95 -2.70 -21.01
C GLU A 334 9.76 -2.52 -20.05
N LEU A 335 9.42 -1.27 -19.70
CA LEU A 335 8.38 -0.98 -18.73
C LEU A 335 6.99 -1.44 -19.20
N GLU A 336 6.29 -2.21 -18.36
CA GLU A 336 4.90 -2.64 -18.62
C GLU A 336 3.90 -1.87 -17.74
N THR A 337 4.34 -1.33 -16.60
CA THR A 337 3.49 -0.60 -15.67
C THR A 337 4.18 0.66 -15.18
N LEU A 338 3.55 1.81 -15.40
CA LEU A 338 3.97 3.10 -14.86
C LEU A 338 2.84 3.73 -14.06
N ILE A 339 3.13 4.11 -12.82
CA ILE A 339 2.20 4.83 -11.96
C ILE A 339 2.90 6.09 -11.47
N VAL A 340 2.33 7.25 -11.76
CA VAL A 340 2.83 8.56 -11.32
C VAL A 340 1.72 9.25 -10.54
N HIS A 341 1.99 9.53 -9.27
CA HIS A 341 1.14 10.32 -8.41
C HIS A 341 1.87 11.62 -8.05
N SER A 342 1.42 12.74 -8.60
CA SER A 342 1.98 14.05 -8.30
C SER A 342 1.11 14.77 -7.26
N THR A 343 1.73 15.16 -6.16
CA THR A 343 1.09 15.83 -5.02
C THR A 343 1.77 17.16 -4.74
N ARG A 344 1.06 18.08 -4.08
CA ARG A 344 1.64 19.33 -3.59
C ARG A 344 2.38 19.09 -2.27
N SER A 345 3.59 19.62 -2.16
CA SER A 345 4.31 19.69 -0.88
C SER A 345 3.59 20.69 0.03
N MET A 346 2.77 20.18 0.96
CA MET A 346 2.10 21.02 1.94
C MET A 346 3.09 21.49 3.01
N ARG A 347 3.78 22.60 2.77
CA ARG A 347 4.54 23.31 3.82
C ARG A 347 3.65 24.14 4.76
N ASN A 348 2.33 24.20 4.55
CA ASN A 348 1.40 24.93 5.43
C ASN A 348 -0.01 24.30 5.44
N PRO A 349 -0.47 23.74 6.58
CA PRO A 349 -1.78 23.07 6.69
C PRO A 349 -2.96 24.02 6.99
N ILE A 350 -2.83 25.34 6.79
CA ILE A 350 -3.78 26.31 7.38
C ILE A 350 -4.87 26.79 6.39
N TRP A 351 -4.78 26.54 5.07
CA TRP A 351 -5.84 26.97 4.13
C TRP A 351 -6.00 25.98 2.97
N ASP A 352 -6.75 24.90 3.20
CA ASP A 352 -7.08 23.89 2.18
C ASP A 352 -8.45 24.19 1.54
N PHE A 353 -8.40 24.76 0.35
CA PHE A 353 -9.32 24.39 -0.72
C PHE A 353 -8.47 23.90 -1.90
N PRO A 354 -8.85 22.81 -2.58
CA PRO A 354 -8.17 22.35 -3.79
C PRO A 354 -8.53 23.30 -4.94
N VAL A 355 -7.99 24.52 -4.90
CA VAL A 355 -7.95 25.37 -6.08
C VAL A 355 -6.80 24.84 -6.93
N ALA A 356 -7.14 24.18 -8.03
CA ALA A 356 -6.15 23.77 -9.01
C ALA A 356 -5.31 25.00 -9.40
N LEU A 357 -3.99 24.85 -9.41
CA LEU A 357 -3.09 25.97 -9.67
C LEU A 357 -2.98 26.17 -11.19
N ASP A 358 -3.01 27.41 -11.65
CA ASP A 358 -2.75 27.78 -13.05
C ASP A 358 -1.31 27.41 -13.42
N THR A 359 -1.10 26.14 -13.78
CA THR A 359 0.09 25.69 -14.47
C THR A 359 -0.17 25.83 -15.97
N GLU A 360 0.29 26.92 -16.56
CA GLU A 360 0.19 27.07 -18.01
C GLU A 360 1.10 26.04 -18.69
N GLY A 361 0.48 25.02 -19.30
CA GLY A 361 1.21 24.15 -20.21
C GLY A 361 0.45 22.92 -20.66
N ALA A 362 0.92 22.38 -21.79
CA ALA A 362 0.35 21.17 -22.37
C ALA A 362 0.78 19.94 -21.56
N PHE A 363 -0.21 19.14 -21.14
CA PHE A 363 -0.02 17.86 -20.45
C PHE A 363 0.97 16.96 -21.19
N ILE A 364 0.84 16.91 -22.52
CA ILE A 364 1.69 16.10 -23.39
C ILE A 364 3.17 16.46 -23.27
N SER A 365 3.51 17.72 -22.98
CA SER A 365 4.91 18.17 -22.86
C SER A 365 5.62 17.55 -21.66
N ALA A 366 4.88 17.26 -20.58
CA ALA A 366 5.41 16.60 -19.39
C ALA A 366 5.64 15.11 -19.66
N ILE A 367 4.76 14.47 -20.44
CA ILE A 367 4.75 13.01 -20.63
C ILE A 367 5.31 12.54 -21.96
N GLU A 368 5.75 13.44 -22.85
CA GLU A 368 6.28 13.12 -24.18
C GLU A 368 7.29 11.95 -24.18
N PRO A 369 8.25 11.85 -23.24
CA PRO A 369 9.19 10.72 -23.22
C PRO A 369 8.50 9.35 -23.17
N LEU A 370 7.33 9.26 -22.51
CA LEU A 370 6.56 8.03 -22.35
C LEU A 370 5.92 7.55 -23.66
N LEU A 371 5.79 8.42 -24.67
CA LEU A 371 5.25 8.06 -25.98
C LEU A 371 6.17 7.09 -26.75
N SER A 372 7.41 6.90 -26.30
CA SER A 372 8.34 5.90 -26.85
C SER A 372 8.10 4.48 -26.31
N LEU A 373 7.43 4.33 -25.16
CA LEU A 373 7.21 3.05 -24.49
C LEU A 373 6.01 2.30 -25.08
N ARG A 374 6.25 1.48 -26.09
CA ARG A 374 5.21 0.71 -26.80
C ARG A 374 4.62 -0.47 -26.00
N ARG A 375 5.33 -0.94 -24.96
CA ARG A 375 5.00 -2.15 -24.18
C ARG A 375 4.17 -1.87 -22.92
N LEU A 376 3.78 -0.61 -22.68
CA LEU A 376 2.96 -0.23 -21.54
C LEU A 376 1.60 -0.93 -21.59
N ARG A 377 1.26 -1.60 -20.49
CA ARG A 377 -0.04 -2.23 -20.26
C ARG A 377 -0.88 -1.45 -19.25
N HIS A 378 -0.23 -0.90 -18.23
CA HIS A 378 -0.91 -0.17 -17.16
C HIS A 378 -0.23 1.19 -16.98
N LEU A 379 -0.97 2.26 -17.23
CA LEU A 379 -0.47 3.63 -17.11
C LEU A 379 -1.42 4.45 -16.25
N THR A 380 -0.91 4.99 -15.15
CA THR A 380 -1.62 5.94 -14.28
C THR A 380 -0.81 7.22 -14.15
N LEU A 381 -1.43 8.35 -14.47
CA LEU A 381 -0.86 9.69 -14.44
C LEU A 381 -1.81 10.59 -13.65
N ASP A 382 -1.53 10.77 -12.36
CA ASP A 382 -2.34 11.55 -11.44
C ASP A 382 -1.68 12.91 -11.15
N PHE A 383 -2.27 13.94 -11.72
CA PHE A 383 -1.93 15.36 -11.65
C PHE A 383 -3.15 16.20 -11.24
N ARG A 384 -4.12 15.64 -10.50
CA ARG A 384 -5.39 16.32 -10.15
C ARG A 384 -5.26 17.67 -9.46
N LEU A 385 -4.10 17.95 -8.89
CA LEU A 385 -3.81 19.22 -8.20
C LEU A 385 -3.27 20.31 -9.15
N PHE A 386 -3.14 20.03 -10.45
CA PHE A 386 -2.55 20.92 -11.45
C PHE A 386 -3.50 21.10 -12.64
N ILE A 387 -3.63 22.34 -13.13
CA ILE A 387 -4.39 22.63 -14.35
C ILE A 387 -3.49 22.35 -15.55
N LEU A 388 -3.82 21.39 -16.40
CA LEU A 388 -3.00 21.04 -17.57
C LEU A 388 -3.86 20.97 -18.82
N HIS A 389 -3.37 21.51 -19.92
CA HIS A 389 -4.07 21.45 -21.21
C HIS A 389 -3.89 20.08 -21.84
N LEU A 390 -4.99 19.37 -22.07
CA LEU A 390 -5.02 18.16 -22.88
C LEU A 390 -5.82 18.43 -24.16
N ALA A 391 -5.17 18.47 -25.32
CA ALA A 391 -5.84 18.68 -26.60
C ALA A 391 -6.26 17.35 -27.25
N SER A 392 -7.26 17.36 -28.15
CA SER A 392 -7.67 16.16 -28.92
C SER A 392 -6.53 15.52 -29.72
N ASP A 393 -5.59 16.34 -30.22
CA ASP A 393 -4.41 15.85 -30.93
C ASP A 393 -3.48 15.04 -30.01
N ASP A 394 -3.40 15.41 -28.74
CA ASP A 394 -2.59 14.71 -27.75
C ASP A 394 -3.22 13.35 -27.40
N VAL A 395 -4.55 13.29 -27.31
CA VAL A 395 -5.30 12.03 -27.17
C VAL A 395 -4.98 11.07 -28.30
N ARG A 396 -4.94 11.55 -29.54
CA ARG A 396 -4.55 10.76 -30.71
C ARG A 396 -3.11 10.24 -30.58
N LYS A 397 -2.14 11.11 -30.25
CA LYS A 397 -0.73 10.70 -30.07
C LYS A 397 -0.58 9.62 -29.01
N MET A 398 -1.30 9.74 -27.88
CA MET A 398 -1.29 8.74 -26.82
C MET A 398 -1.85 7.38 -27.30
N ALA A 399 -2.99 7.40 -27.99
CA ALA A 399 -3.60 6.18 -28.52
C ALA A 399 -2.72 5.47 -29.57
N GLU A 400 -2.02 6.24 -30.42
CA GLU A 400 -1.06 5.69 -31.39
C GLU A 400 0.21 5.18 -30.72
N ALA A 401 0.58 5.76 -29.56
CA ALA A 401 1.81 5.44 -28.88
C ALA A 401 1.74 4.15 -28.04
N TRP A 402 0.57 3.78 -27.53
CA TRP A 402 0.41 2.69 -26.56
C TRP A 402 -0.58 1.62 -27.03
N PRO A 403 -0.23 0.81 -28.06
CA PRO A 403 -1.16 -0.14 -28.65
C PRO A 403 -1.52 -1.32 -27.72
N ASP A 404 -0.63 -1.68 -26.79
CA ASP A 404 -0.81 -2.80 -25.86
C ASP A 404 -1.44 -2.41 -24.52
N VAL A 405 -1.88 -1.14 -24.35
CA VAL A 405 -2.43 -0.66 -23.08
C VAL A 405 -3.74 -1.38 -22.74
N GLU A 406 -3.84 -1.86 -21.50
CA GLU A 406 -5.01 -2.50 -20.91
C GLU A 406 -5.74 -1.54 -19.95
N GLU A 407 -5.00 -0.72 -19.22
CA GLU A 407 -5.53 0.27 -18.27
C GLU A 407 -4.82 1.61 -18.43
N LEU A 408 -5.60 2.65 -18.74
CA LEU A 408 -5.11 4.02 -18.85
C LEU A 408 -5.92 4.92 -17.92
N THR A 409 -5.24 5.58 -16.99
CA THR A 409 -5.82 6.58 -16.09
C THR A 409 -5.04 7.87 -16.19
N ILE A 410 -5.70 8.93 -16.62
CA ILE A 410 -5.18 10.30 -16.63
C ILE A 410 -6.11 11.13 -15.78
N GLU A 411 -5.58 11.70 -14.71
CA GLU A 411 -6.33 12.60 -13.85
C GLU A 411 -5.59 13.94 -13.80
N ALA A 412 -6.22 15.01 -14.27
CA ALA A 412 -5.67 16.36 -14.26
C ALA A 412 -6.83 17.34 -14.14
N ALA A 413 -6.59 18.50 -13.53
CA ALA A 413 -7.56 19.59 -13.61
C ALA A 413 -7.43 20.26 -14.99
N SER A 414 -8.52 20.82 -15.50
CA SER A 414 -8.54 21.52 -16.79
C SER A 414 -9.36 22.80 -16.66
N ALA A 415 -8.85 23.89 -17.23
CA ALA A 415 -9.60 25.13 -17.37
C ALA A 415 -10.66 25.02 -18.48
N ASP A 416 -11.67 25.87 -18.43
CA ASP A 416 -12.73 25.92 -19.44
C ASP A 416 -12.17 26.36 -20.79
N GLY A 417 -12.61 25.73 -21.89
CA GLY A 417 -12.18 26.02 -23.26
C GLY A 417 -10.81 25.45 -23.67
N VAL A 418 -10.17 24.69 -22.78
CA VAL A 418 -8.83 24.12 -22.96
C VAL A 418 -8.87 22.59 -22.79
N ARG A 419 -10.02 21.97 -23.10
CA ARG A 419 -10.27 20.54 -22.90
C ARG A 419 -10.27 19.80 -24.24
N ALA A 420 -9.93 18.52 -24.20
CA ALA A 420 -10.03 17.66 -25.37
C ALA A 420 -11.51 17.44 -25.72
N GLY A 421 -11.79 17.34 -27.02
CA GLY A 421 -13.10 16.95 -27.51
C GLY A 421 -13.41 15.50 -27.15
N PHE A 422 -14.60 15.24 -26.61
CA PHE A 422 -15.03 13.91 -26.18
C PHE A 422 -14.98 12.88 -27.32
N GLU A 423 -15.18 13.30 -28.57
CA GLU A 423 -15.06 12.44 -29.74
C GLU A 423 -13.67 11.82 -29.92
N SER A 424 -12.62 12.46 -29.38
CA SER A 424 -11.24 12.00 -29.49
C SER A 424 -10.99 10.63 -28.84
N ILE A 425 -11.87 10.18 -27.93
CA ILE A 425 -11.76 8.82 -27.34
C ILE A 425 -11.89 7.72 -28.39
N VAL A 426 -12.43 8.01 -29.58
CA VAL A 426 -12.46 7.06 -30.71
C VAL A 426 -11.04 6.63 -31.12
N HIS A 427 -10.03 7.47 -30.89
CA HIS A 427 -8.64 7.13 -31.19
C HIS A 427 -8.16 5.94 -30.35
N PHE A 428 -8.54 5.86 -29.07
CA PHE A 428 -8.23 4.68 -28.24
C PHE A 428 -8.92 3.42 -28.76
N ALA A 429 -10.15 3.53 -29.24
CA ALA A 429 -10.84 2.38 -29.81
C ALA A 429 -10.16 1.83 -31.07
N ARG A 430 -9.42 2.67 -31.81
CA ARG A 430 -8.67 2.27 -33.00
C ARG A 430 -7.24 1.82 -32.68
N GLY A 431 -6.56 2.54 -31.78
CA GLY A 431 -5.14 2.34 -31.48
C GLY A 431 -4.88 1.29 -30.39
N CYS A 432 -5.82 1.10 -29.46
CA CYS A 432 -5.61 0.35 -28.22
C CYS A 432 -6.59 -0.82 -28.08
N PRO A 433 -6.50 -1.87 -28.92
CA PRO A 433 -7.50 -2.95 -28.97
C PRO A 433 -7.64 -3.78 -27.68
N ARG A 434 -6.66 -3.70 -26.77
CA ARG A 434 -6.64 -4.42 -25.49
C ARG A 434 -7.19 -3.60 -24.32
N LEU A 435 -7.52 -2.33 -24.53
CA LEU A 435 -7.93 -1.41 -23.47
C LEU A 435 -9.24 -1.87 -22.81
N ARG A 436 -9.21 -2.02 -21.49
CA ARG A 436 -10.31 -2.46 -20.63
C ARG A 436 -10.82 -1.35 -19.74
N THR A 437 -9.93 -0.50 -19.25
CA THR A 437 -10.25 0.61 -18.34
C THR A 437 -9.66 1.90 -18.89
N LEU A 438 -10.52 2.89 -19.12
CA LEU A 438 -10.12 4.22 -19.57
C LEU A 438 -10.69 5.26 -18.61
N ARG A 439 -9.79 6.01 -17.96
CA ARG A 439 -10.13 7.18 -17.15
C ARG A 439 -9.45 8.42 -17.70
N LEU A 440 -10.24 9.46 -17.96
CA LEU A 440 -9.76 10.72 -18.55
C LEU A 440 -10.21 11.94 -17.72
N PRO A 441 -9.48 13.06 -17.80
CA PRO A 441 -9.89 14.32 -17.18
C PRO A 441 -11.13 14.87 -17.90
N ALA A 442 -11.60 16.05 -17.48
CA ALA A 442 -12.78 16.64 -18.07
C ALA A 442 -12.60 16.94 -19.58
N MET A 443 -13.68 16.75 -20.35
CA MET A 443 -13.70 16.87 -21.81
C MET A 443 -14.86 17.75 -22.28
N ASP A 444 -14.73 18.35 -23.46
CA ASP A 444 -15.80 19.14 -24.09
C ASP A 444 -16.51 18.31 -25.16
N LEU A 445 -17.83 18.43 -25.30
CA LEU A 445 -18.56 17.81 -26.41
C LEU A 445 -19.25 18.89 -27.26
N ALA A 446 -18.68 19.20 -28.43
CA ALA A 446 -19.27 20.19 -29.33
C ALA A 446 -20.48 19.65 -30.11
N ALA A 447 -21.38 20.55 -30.53
CA ALA A 447 -22.49 20.20 -31.40
C ALA A 447 -21.97 19.67 -32.75
N GLY A 448 -22.43 18.48 -33.15
CA GLY A 448 -21.97 17.83 -34.38
C GLY A 448 -20.58 17.20 -34.31
N ALA A 449 -19.97 17.07 -33.12
CA ALA A 449 -18.64 16.46 -32.94
C ALA A 449 -18.52 15.04 -33.51
N PHE A 450 -19.64 14.31 -33.61
CA PHE A 450 -19.67 12.95 -34.17
C PHE A 450 -19.78 12.89 -35.70
N ALA A 451 -20.00 14.03 -36.37
CA ALA A 451 -20.15 14.09 -37.82
C ALA A 451 -18.81 13.78 -38.52
N GLY A 452 -18.81 12.81 -39.43
CA GLY A 452 -17.61 12.45 -40.19
C GLY A 452 -16.60 11.58 -39.44
N LEU A 453 -16.92 11.12 -38.22
CA LEU A 453 -16.08 10.15 -37.53
C LEU A 453 -16.10 8.80 -38.23
N GLU A 454 -14.91 8.23 -38.44
CA GLU A 454 -14.79 6.83 -38.82
C GLU A 454 -14.91 5.96 -37.57
N TYR A 455 -15.71 4.91 -37.64
CA TYR A 455 -15.90 4.02 -36.51
C TYR A 455 -15.03 2.77 -36.67
N PRO A 456 -14.51 2.21 -35.56
CA PRO A 456 -13.84 0.92 -35.62
C PRO A 456 -14.79 -0.14 -36.21
N LYS A 457 -14.22 -1.03 -37.02
CA LYS A 457 -14.99 -2.10 -37.70
C LYS A 457 -15.46 -3.17 -36.72
N GLU A 458 -14.72 -3.38 -35.65
CA GLU A 458 -15.00 -4.37 -34.62
C GLU A 458 -15.42 -3.69 -33.32
N PRO A 459 -16.34 -4.30 -32.56
CA PRO A 459 -16.79 -3.77 -31.28
C PRO A 459 -15.65 -3.85 -30.25
N HIS A 460 -15.34 -2.73 -29.61
CA HIS A 460 -14.23 -2.63 -28.66
C HIS A 460 -14.52 -3.37 -27.34
N ALA A 461 -13.47 -3.88 -26.69
CA ALA A 461 -13.56 -4.68 -25.45
C ALA A 461 -13.53 -3.86 -24.15
N LEU A 462 -13.68 -2.53 -24.24
CA LEU A 462 -13.63 -1.62 -23.09
C LEU A 462 -14.76 -1.97 -22.12
N ARG A 463 -14.43 -2.07 -20.83
CA ARG A 463 -15.35 -2.45 -19.76
C ARG A 463 -15.71 -1.28 -18.86
N ASP A 464 -14.75 -0.42 -18.58
CA ASP A 464 -14.92 0.71 -17.67
C ASP A 464 -14.46 1.99 -18.39
N LEU A 465 -15.41 2.89 -18.65
CA LEU A 465 -15.15 4.22 -19.18
C LEU A 465 -15.55 5.25 -18.12
N ASP A 466 -14.58 6.04 -17.68
CA ASP A 466 -14.79 7.12 -16.71
C ASP A 466 -14.20 8.42 -17.26
N VAL A 467 -15.01 9.46 -17.35
CA VAL A 467 -14.57 10.79 -17.74
C VAL A 467 -15.05 11.71 -16.65
N ALA A 468 -14.11 12.40 -15.99
CA ALA A 468 -14.39 13.14 -14.75
C ALA A 468 -15.58 14.11 -14.88
N GLU A 469 -15.69 14.76 -16.04
CA GLU A 469 -16.79 15.64 -16.41
C GLU A 469 -16.86 15.75 -17.95
N VAL A 470 -18.06 15.78 -18.53
CA VAL A 470 -18.28 16.11 -19.95
C VAL A 470 -19.11 17.37 -20.03
N VAL A 471 -18.52 18.45 -20.57
CA VAL A 471 -19.17 19.76 -20.67
C VAL A 471 -19.85 19.91 -22.02
N PHE A 472 -21.10 20.38 -22.00
CA PHE A 472 -21.91 20.63 -23.19
C PHE A 472 -21.93 22.12 -23.55
N PRO A 473 -22.17 22.47 -24.82
CA PRO A 473 -22.43 23.84 -25.22
C PRO A 473 -23.73 24.30 -24.56
N ARG A 474 -23.84 25.60 -24.27
CA ARG A 474 -25.06 26.16 -23.68
C ARG A 474 -26.30 25.78 -24.49
N GLU A 475 -27.37 25.45 -23.77
CA GLU A 475 -28.70 25.12 -24.33
C GLU A 475 -28.79 23.83 -25.17
N ALA A 476 -27.72 23.01 -25.22
CA ALA A 476 -27.71 21.75 -25.93
C ALA A 476 -27.50 20.57 -24.98
N ASP A 477 -28.54 19.78 -24.72
CA ASP A 477 -28.39 18.46 -24.10
C ASP A 477 -27.95 17.43 -25.16
N LEU A 478 -26.66 17.08 -25.13
CA LEU A 478 -26.06 16.11 -26.03
C LEU A 478 -25.90 14.73 -25.38
N SER A 479 -26.47 14.49 -24.19
CA SER A 479 -26.34 13.23 -23.43
C SER A 479 -26.79 12.01 -24.23
N GLY A 480 -27.87 12.13 -25.00
CA GLY A 480 -28.36 11.06 -25.87
C GLY A 480 -27.40 10.75 -27.03
N GLN A 481 -26.79 11.77 -27.63
CA GLN A 481 -25.79 11.58 -28.69
C GLN A 481 -24.51 10.96 -28.14
N MET A 482 -24.06 11.44 -26.97
CA MET A 482 -22.93 10.88 -26.24
C MET A 482 -23.15 9.39 -25.92
N THR A 483 -24.31 9.04 -25.35
CA THR A 483 -24.66 7.65 -25.01
C THR A 483 -24.69 6.78 -26.27
N GLY A 484 -25.31 7.26 -27.35
CA GLY A 484 -25.33 6.54 -28.63
C GLY A 484 -23.94 6.33 -29.23
N PHE A 485 -23.06 7.33 -29.10
CA PHE A 485 -21.67 7.21 -29.52
C PHE A 485 -20.90 6.18 -28.68
N ILE A 486 -21.01 6.22 -27.34
CA ILE A 486 -20.36 5.25 -26.46
C ILE A 486 -20.86 3.83 -26.76
N GLN A 487 -22.17 3.62 -26.87
CA GLN A 487 -22.73 2.30 -27.20
C GLN A 487 -22.24 1.76 -28.55
N ARG A 488 -21.99 2.66 -29.51
CA ARG A 488 -21.48 2.29 -30.84
C ARG A 488 -19.99 1.94 -30.82
N VAL A 489 -19.16 2.70 -30.09
CA VAL A 489 -17.70 2.52 -30.07
C VAL A 489 -17.28 1.49 -29.01
N PHE A 490 -17.89 1.56 -27.83
CA PHE A 490 -17.60 0.76 -26.63
C PHE A 490 -18.86 0.07 -26.10
N PRO A 491 -19.43 -0.91 -26.83
CA PRO A 491 -20.71 -1.54 -26.47
C PRO A 491 -20.70 -2.29 -25.14
N LYS A 492 -19.51 -2.61 -24.59
CA LYS A 492 -19.34 -3.34 -23.33
C LYS A 492 -18.99 -2.44 -22.15
N ALA A 493 -18.87 -1.14 -22.35
CA ALA A 493 -18.48 -0.22 -21.30
C ALA A 493 -19.64 0.00 -20.32
N ALA A 494 -19.41 -0.29 -19.05
CA ALA A 494 -20.17 0.29 -17.96
C ALA A 494 -19.79 1.78 -17.90
N VAL A 495 -20.80 2.65 -17.89
CA VAL A 495 -20.60 4.09 -17.77
C VAL A 495 -21.17 4.55 -16.43
N PRO A 496 -20.32 4.88 -15.45
CA PRO A 496 -20.77 5.37 -14.16
C PRO A 496 -21.13 6.85 -14.26
N PHE A 497 -22.19 7.22 -14.99
CA PHE A 497 -22.70 8.61 -14.99
C PHE A 497 -23.37 9.01 -13.66
N ALA A 498 -23.28 8.20 -12.60
CA ALA A 498 -24.15 8.30 -11.43
C ALA A 498 -23.56 9.02 -10.20
N GLN A 499 -22.34 9.58 -10.26
CA GLN A 499 -21.72 10.18 -9.06
C GLN A 499 -21.00 11.54 -9.24
N HIS A 500 -20.94 12.12 -10.44
CA HIS A 500 -20.36 13.46 -10.63
C HIS A 500 -21.32 14.34 -11.48
N PRO A 501 -21.57 15.60 -11.08
CA PRO A 501 -22.66 16.42 -11.64
C PRO A 501 -22.40 16.84 -13.09
N ILE A 502 -23.44 16.80 -13.92
CA ILE A 502 -23.46 17.49 -15.23
C ILE A 502 -23.56 18.98 -14.93
N VAL A 503 -22.52 19.76 -15.24
CA VAL A 503 -22.52 21.21 -15.00
C VAL A 503 -22.68 21.95 -16.32
N VAL A 504 -23.75 22.74 -16.42
CA VAL A 504 -23.93 23.73 -17.49
C VAL A 504 -23.27 25.03 -17.04
N THR A 505 -22.27 25.53 -17.76
CA THR A 505 -21.53 26.74 -17.38
C THR A 505 -22.22 28.01 -17.88
N ASP A 506 -22.42 28.96 -16.97
CA ASP A 506 -22.95 30.32 -17.20
C ASP A 506 -21.75 31.29 -17.26
N GLU A 507 -21.52 32.02 -18.36
CA GLU A 507 -20.35 32.93 -18.51
C GLU A 507 -20.68 34.37 -18.12
N GLU A 508 -21.92 34.74 -17.79
CA GLU A 508 -22.26 36.15 -17.51
C GLU A 508 -22.64 36.49 -16.07
N SER A 509 -22.65 35.52 -15.15
CA SER A 509 -22.67 35.85 -13.72
C SER A 509 -21.82 34.85 -12.96
N GLY A 510 -20.95 35.33 -12.08
CA GLY A 510 -20.10 34.49 -11.23
C GLY A 510 -20.89 33.71 -10.15
N ASP A 511 -22.01 33.09 -10.50
CA ASP A 511 -22.87 32.34 -9.60
C ASP A 511 -23.19 30.95 -10.17
N ARG A 512 -22.58 29.92 -9.58
CA ARG A 512 -22.83 28.51 -9.92
C ARG A 512 -24.06 28.03 -9.18
N SER A 513 -25.21 27.95 -9.85
CA SER A 513 -26.29 27.06 -9.38
C SER A 513 -27.30 26.70 -10.47
N ARG A 514 -27.07 25.56 -11.13
CA ARG A 514 -28.13 24.62 -11.53
C ARG A 514 -27.53 23.24 -11.82
N LEU A 515 -27.68 22.35 -10.83
CA LEU A 515 -27.53 20.90 -10.97
C LEU A 515 -28.74 20.37 -11.75
N VAL A 516 -28.53 19.54 -12.78
CA VAL A 516 -29.57 18.70 -13.39
C VAL A 516 -29.35 17.26 -12.98
#